data_AF-A0A6C0BV18-F1
#
_entry.id   AF-A0A6C0BV18-F1
#
_cell.length_a   1.000
_cell.length_b   1.000
_cell.length_c   1.000
_cell.angle_alpha   90.00
_cell.angle_beta   90.00
_cell.angle_gamma   90.00
#
_symmetry.space_group_name_H-M   'P 1'
#
loop_
_entity.id
_entity.type
_entity.pdbx_description
1 polymer ?
#
loop_
_entity_poly.entity_id
_entity_poly.type
_entity_poly.pdbx_seq_one_letter_code
_entity_poly.pdbx_strand_id
1 'polypeptide(L)'
;MDITLTPDIYTPSVDENGNYIDMILFIKNGLFCPCGSRKDKTYENSSKFSAHIKTKIHQKWLLVLNQNKANYYVEMIKNKEIIENQQKIIAQLEHNLQKKILTIDYLTQQLTHKTNQQISNIDLLDIN
;
A
#
# COMPACT_ATOMS: atom_id res chain seq x y z
N MET A 1 9.14 19.95 -41.25
CA MET A 1 9.55 19.60 -39.87
C MET A 1 8.29 19.05 -39.23
N ASP A 2 8.09 17.73 -39.32
CA ASP A 2 6.91 17.06 -38.76
C ASP A 2 7.03 17.08 -37.24
N ILE A 3 6.26 17.95 -36.61
CA ILE A 3 6.04 17.87 -35.17
C ILE A 3 5.16 16.63 -35.01
N THR A 4 5.76 15.50 -34.62
CA THR A 4 5.03 14.29 -34.24
C THR A 4 4.18 14.61 -33.02
N LEU A 5 2.97 15.13 -33.26
CA LEU A 5 1.98 15.38 -32.23
C LEU A 5 1.56 14.02 -31.67
N THR A 6 2.01 13.71 -30.45
CA THR A 6 1.59 12.51 -29.76
C THR A 6 0.09 12.60 -29.49
N PRO A 7 -0.69 11.55 -29.82
CA PRO A 7 -2.11 11.51 -29.51
C PRO A 7 -2.32 11.54 -28.00
N ASP A 8 -3.37 12.22 -27.55
CA ASP A 8 -3.71 12.28 -26.13
C ASP A 8 -4.24 10.91 -25.66
N ILE A 9 -4.04 10.57 -24.39
CA ILE A 9 -4.60 9.36 -23.80
C ILE A 9 -5.96 9.70 -23.19
N TYR A 10 -6.97 8.89 -23.51
CA TYR A 10 -8.29 9.04 -22.94
C TYR A 10 -8.29 8.75 -21.44
N THR A 11 -8.79 9.72 -20.68
CA THR A 11 -9.07 9.61 -19.25
C THR A 11 -10.56 9.87 -19.00
N PRO A 12 -11.30 8.92 -18.41
CA PRO A 12 -12.70 9.14 -18.03
C PRO A 12 -12.82 10.30 -17.03
N SER A 13 -13.93 11.02 -17.08
CA SER A 13 -14.25 12.03 -16.07
C SER A 13 -14.86 11.37 -14.83
N VAL A 14 -14.95 12.10 -13.74
CA VAL A 14 -15.54 11.63 -12.48
C VAL A 14 -16.85 12.39 -12.23
N ASP A 15 -17.93 11.67 -11.93
CA ASP A 15 -19.22 12.27 -11.57
C ASP A 15 -19.24 12.75 -10.09
N GLU A 16 -20.33 13.38 -9.67
CA GLU A 16 -20.52 13.87 -8.29
C GLU A 16 -20.48 12.74 -7.24
N ASN A 17 -20.77 11.50 -7.65
CA ASN A 17 -20.72 10.30 -6.82
C ASN A 17 -19.33 9.62 -6.85
N GLY A 18 -18.37 10.19 -7.59
CA GLY A 18 -17.04 9.65 -7.76
C GLY A 18 -16.92 8.52 -8.80
N ASN A 19 -17.96 8.16 -9.53
CA ASN A 19 -17.87 7.14 -10.57
C ASN A 19 -17.21 7.69 -11.83
N TYR A 20 -16.42 6.85 -12.49
CA TYR A 20 -15.86 7.15 -13.79
C TYR A 20 -16.99 7.14 -14.84
N ILE A 21 -17.13 8.24 -15.54
CA ILE A 21 -18.10 8.49 -16.61
C ILE A 21 -17.40 8.90 -17.89
N ASP A 22 -18.01 8.56 -19.03
CA ASP A 22 -17.47 8.97 -20.31
C ASP A 22 -17.76 10.44 -20.60
N MET A 23 -16.72 11.21 -20.89
CA MET A 23 -16.82 12.59 -21.34
C MET A 23 -15.99 12.78 -22.59
N ILE A 24 -16.64 13.14 -23.69
CA ILE A 24 -15.96 13.34 -24.97
C ILE A 24 -15.52 14.80 -25.05
N LEU A 25 -14.22 15.03 -24.91
CA LEU A 25 -13.61 16.33 -25.15
C LEU A 25 -13.25 16.50 -26.64
N PHE A 26 -13.02 17.75 -27.07
CA PHE A 26 -12.63 18.06 -28.44
C PHE A 26 -11.26 17.47 -28.76
N ILE A 27 -11.20 16.56 -29.74
CA ILE A 27 -9.97 15.87 -30.14
C ILE A 27 -9.23 16.72 -31.18
N LYS A 28 -8.04 17.24 -30.83
CA LYS A 28 -7.18 18.04 -31.73
C LYS A 28 -6.10 17.20 -32.41
N ASN A 29 -5.43 16.32 -31.64
CA ASN A 29 -4.23 15.61 -32.07
C ASN A 29 -4.44 14.08 -32.14
N GLY A 30 -5.69 13.64 -32.25
CA GLY A 30 -6.07 12.24 -32.07
C GLY A 30 -6.10 11.81 -30.60
N LEU A 31 -6.90 10.80 -30.30
CA LEU A 31 -7.12 10.28 -28.95
C LEU A 31 -6.90 8.76 -28.92
N PHE A 32 -6.15 8.26 -27.95
CA PHE A 32 -5.91 6.86 -27.71
C PHE A 32 -6.73 6.35 -26.53
N CYS A 33 -7.53 5.28 -26.72
CA CYS A 33 -8.19 4.61 -25.58
C CYS A 33 -7.35 3.42 -25.09
N PRO A 34 -7.01 3.33 -23.79
CA PRO A 34 -6.34 2.15 -23.23
C PRO A 34 -7.22 0.89 -23.26
N CYS A 35 -8.53 1.04 -23.45
CA CYS A 35 -9.48 -0.05 -23.62
C CYS A 35 -9.44 -0.71 -25.01
N GLY A 36 -8.75 -0.10 -25.98
CA GLY A 36 -8.70 -0.58 -27.36
C GLY A 36 -7.87 -1.85 -27.50
N SER A 37 -8.37 -2.82 -28.29
CA SER A 37 -7.65 -4.08 -28.56
C SER A 37 -6.34 -3.91 -29.34
N ARG A 38 -6.14 -2.76 -29.99
CA ARG A 38 -4.92 -2.42 -30.74
C ARG A 38 -4.23 -1.22 -30.07
N LYS A 39 -2.98 -1.40 -29.67
CA LYS A 39 -2.17 -0.36 -28.99
C LYS A 39 -1.87 0.86 -29.87
N ASP A 40 -1.92 0.71 -31.18
CA ASP A 40 -1.62 1.80 -32.13
C ASP A 40 -2.87 2.53 -32.64
N LYS A 41 -4.07 2.13 -32.18
CA LYS A 41 -5.32 2.72 -32.70
C LYS A 41 -5.59 4.07 -32.06
N THR A 42 -5.44 5.12 -32.85
CA THR A 42 -5.85 6.49 -32.52
C THR A 42 -7.18 6.84 -33.17
N TYR A 43 -7.98 7.61 -32.44
CA TYR A 43 -9.25 8.16 -32.88
C TYR A 43 -9.04 9.63 -33.25
N GLU A 44 -9.08 9.94 -34.55
CA GLU A 44 -8.80 11.29 -35.07
C GLU A 44 -9.92 12.29 -34.76
N ASN A 45 -11.16 11.81 -34.67
CA ASN A 45 -12.33 12.66 -34.53
C ASN A 45 -13.27 12.16 -33.44
N SER A 46 -14.02 13.12 -32.88
CA SER A 46 -14.96 12.88 -31.79
C SER A 46 -16.04 11.86 -32.18
N SER A 47 -16.49 11.84 -33.44
CA SER A 47 -17.49 10.88 -33.91
C SER A 47 -17.02 9.43 -33.89
N LYS A 48 -15.79 9.13 -34.36
CA LYS A 48 -15.18 7.79 -34.30
C LYS A 48 -14.99 7.35 -32.84
N PHE A 49 -14.57 8.28 -31.97
CA PHE A 49 -14.43 8.00 -30.54
C PHE A 49 -15.77 7.79 -29.84
N SER A 50 -16.80 8.58 -30.19
CA SER A 50 -18.17 8.44 -29.69
C SER A 50 -18.79 7.09 -30.03
N ALA A 51 -18.50 6.56 -31.21
CA ALA A 51 -18.90 5.21 -31.58
C ALA A 51 -18.15 4.15 -30.76
N HIS A 52 -16.88 4.39 -30.44
CA HIS A 52 -16.06 3.50 -29.65
C HIS A 52 -16.52 3.39 -28.19
N ILE A 53 -16.83 4.50 -27.52
CA ILE A 53 -17.27 4.46 -26.11
C ILE A 53 -18.58 3.69 -25.93
N LYS A 54 -19.41 3.60 -26.98
CA LYS A 54 -20.64 2.81 -27.02
C LYS A 54 -20.41 1.31 -27.20
N THR A 55 -19.18 0.88 -27.48
CA THR A 55 -18.86 -0.54 -27.65
C THR A 55 -18.87 -1.28 -26.31
N LYS A 56 -19.28 -2.55 -26.32
CA LYS A 56 -19.30 -3.41 -25.12
C LYS A 56 -17.92 -3.53 -24.46
N ILE A 57 -16.85 -3.47 -25.24
CA ILE A 57 -15.47 -3.55 -24.75
C ILE A 57 -15.17 -2.33 -23.86
N HIS A 58 -15.47 -1.13 -24.36
CA HIS A 58 -15.27 0.11 -23.61
C HIS A 58 -16.14 0.18 -22.35
N GLN A 59 -17.43 -0.13 -22.50
CA GLN A 59 -18.37 -0.18 -21.37
C GLN A 59 -17.91 -1.16 -20.28
N LYS A 60 -17.42 -2.34 -20.67
CA LYS A 60 -16.85 -3.33 -19.73
C LYS A 60 -15.58 -2.79 -19.08
N TRP A 61 -14.70 -2.13 -19.83
CA TRP A 61 -13.49 -1.53 -19.29
C TRP A 61 -13.83 -0.46 -18.24
N LEU A 62 -14.79 0.44 -18.51
CA LEU A 62 -15.24 1.46 -17.58
C LEU A 62 -15.90 0.86 -16.33
N LEU A 63 -16.70 -0.20 -16.50
CA LEU A 63 -17.27 -0.95 -15.39
C LEU A 63 -16.18 -1.55 -14.49
N VAL A 64 -15.17 -2.21 -15.09
CA VAL A 64 -14.03 -2.79 -14.35
C VAL A 64 -13.24 -1.70 -13.63
N LEU A 65 -13.07 -0.52 -14.25
CA LEU A 65 -12.41 0.63 -13.62
C LEU A 65 -13.14 1.07 -12.34
N ASN A 66 -14.48 1.17 -12.41
CA ASN A 66 -15.32 1.51 -11.26
C ASN A 66 -15.33 0.40 -10.19
N GLN A 67 -15.37 -0.87 -10.60
CA GLN A 67 -15.28 -2.01 -9.68
C GLN A 67 -13.92 -2.05 -8.97
N ASN A 68 -12.83 -1.81 -9.70
CA ASN A 68 -11.48 -1.74 -9.12
C ASN A 68 -11.36 -0.60 -8.12
N LYS A 69 -12.02 0.54 -8.37
CA LYS A 69 -12.09 1.64 -7.39
C LYS A 69 -12.78 1.19 -6.10
N ALA A 70 -13.94 0.55 -6.21
CA ALA A 70 -14.67 0.03 -5.05
C ALA A 70 -13.85 -1.03 -4.30
N ASN A 71 -13.22 -1.95 -5.03
CA ASN A 71 -12.36 -2.98 -4.46
C ASN A 71 -11.15 -2.38 -3.74
N TYR A 72 -10.47 -1.42 -4.38
CA TYR A 72 -9.33 -0.72 -3.79
C TYR A 72 -9.71 -0.02 -2.49
N TYR A 73 -10.87 0.62 -2.43
CA TYR A 73 -11.35 1.27 -1.21
C TYR A 73 -11.60 0.26 -0.08
N VAL A 74 -12.24 -0.87 -0.38
CA VAL A 74 -12.46 -1.96 0.59
C VAL A 74 -11.14 -2.57 1.07
N GLU A 75 -10.19 -2.80 0.17
CA GLU A 75 -8.84 -3.26 0.52
C GLU A 75 -8.10 -2.24 1.39
N MET A 76 -8.24 -0.94 1.11
CA MET A 76 -7.66 0.13 1.92
C MET A 76 -8.19 0.10 3.36
N ILE A 77 -9.49 -0.11 3.55
CA ILE A 77 -10.09 -0.23 4.88
C ILE A 77 -9.51 -1.45 5.62
N LYS A 78 -9.48 -2.61 4.98
CA LYS A 78 -8.88 -3.83 5.56
C LYS A 78 -7.41 -3.63 5.92
N ASN A 79 -6.66 -2.94 5.06
CA ASN A 79 -5.25 -2.64 5.31
C ASN A 79 -5.08 -1.72 6.53
N LYS A 80 -5.96 -0.73 6.73
CA LYS A 80 -5.94 0.11 7.94
C LYS A 80 -6.19 -0.72 9.20
N GLU A 81 -7.18 -1.60 9.20
CA GLU A 81 -7.45 -2.50 10.34
C GLU A 81 -6.26 -3.42 10.64
N ILE A 82 -5.61 -3.96 9.61
CA ILE A 82 -4.41 -4.79 9.76
C ILE A 82 -3.27 -3.97 10.39
N ILE A 83 -3.04 -2.75 9.92
CA ILE A 83 -1.99 -1.86 10.46
C ILE A 83 -2.25 -1.56 11.95
N GLU A 84 -3.48 -1.22 12.32
CA GLU A 84 -3.83 -0.97 13.72
C GLU A 84 -3.59 -2.20 14.60
N ASN A 85 -3.93 -3.39 14.12
CA ASN A 85 -3.69 -4.63 14.84
C ASN A 85 -2.19 -4.94 14.96
N GLN A 86 -1.41 -4.71 13.90
CA GLN A 86 0.04 -4.86 13.93
C GLN A 86 0.68 -3.92 14.96
N GLN A 87 0.26 -2.66 15.02
CA GLN A 87 0.74 -1.70 16.01
C GLN A 87 0.48 -2.16 17.45
N LYS A 88 -0.72 -2.70 17.74
CA LYS A 88 -1.06 -3.25 19.05
C LYS A 88 -0.17 -4.44 19.43
N ILE A 89 0.06 -5.36 18.48
CA ILE A 89 0.94 -6.51 18.69
C ILE A 89 2.37 -6.06 18.99
N ILE A 90 2.89 -5.10 18.22
CA ILE A 90 4.24 -4.54 18.42
C ILE A 90 4.35 -3.94 19.82
N ALA A 91 3.42 -3.07 20.22
CA ALA A 91 3.43 -2.45 21.55
C ALA A 91 3.41 -3.50 22.69
N GLN A 92 2.61 -4.56 22.53
CA GLN A 92 2.54 -5.63 23.52
C GLN A 92 3.85 -6.44 23.58
N LEU A 93 4.47 -6.72 22.42
CA LEU A 93 5.76 -7.38 22.34
C LEU A 93 6.87 -6.53 22.96
N GLU A 94 6.91 -5.23 22.69
CA GLU A 94 7.87 -4.28 23.28
C GLU A 94 7.78 -4.27 24.80
N HIS A 95 6.57 -4.18 25.35
CA HIS A 95 6.35 -4.23 26.79
C HIS A 95 6.78 -5.57 27.41
N ASN A 96 6.49 -6.69 26.74
CA ASN A 96 6.93 -8.01 27.19
C ASN A 96 8.46 -8.16 27.13
N LEU A 97 9.11 -7.59 26.11
CA LEU A 97 10.56 -7.58 25.96
C LEU A 97 11.20 -6.78 27.09
N GLN A 98 10.68 -5.58 27.38
CA GLN A 98 11.16 -4.74 28.49
C GLN A 98 11.05 -5.46 29.83
N LYS A 99 9.93 -6.13 30.11
CA LYS A 99 9.77 -6.94 31.32
C LYS A 99 10.81 -8.06 31.43
N LYS A 100 11.11 -8.73 30.32
CA LYS A 100 12.12 -9.80 30.26
C LYS A 100 13.52 -9.24 30.51
N ILE A 101 13.86 -8.10 29.92
CA ILE A 101 15.15 -7.42 30.14
C ILE A 101 15.33 -7.07 31.62
N LEU A 102 14.34 -6.41 32.24
CA LEU A 102 14.39 -6.07 33.67
C LEU A 102 14.54 -7.30 34.57
N THR A 103 13.85 -8.39 34.23
CA THR A 103 13.99 -9.67 34.95
C THR A 103 15.41 -10.22 34.83
N ILE A 104 16.00 -10.18 33.63
CA ILE A 104 17.38 -10.63 33.39
C ILE A 104 18.36 -9.77 34.19
N ASP A 105 18.23 -8.45 34.15
CA ASP A 105 19.10 -7.53 34.90
C ASP A 105 19.04 -7.81 36.40
N TYR A 106 17.84 -7.97 36.94
CA TYR A 106 17.62 -8.29 38.35
C TYR A 106 18.28 -9.63 38.75
N LEU A 107 18.07 -10.69 37.96
CA LEU A 107 18.67 -12.00 38.24
C LEU A 107 20.20 -11.95 38.10
N THR A 108 20.72 -11.19 37.15
CA THR A 108 22.17 -10.98 36.95
C THR A 108 22.79 -10.27 38.16
N GLN A 109 22.12 -9.25 38.70
CA GLN A 109 22.53 -8.57 39.93
C GLN A 109 22.51 -9.52 41.14
N GLN A 110 21.47 -10.34 41.29
CA GLN A 110 21.42 -11.31 42.38
C GLN A 110 22.58 -12.33 42.30
N LEU A 111 22.87 -12.83 41.10
CA LEU A 111 23.97 -13.78 40.89
C LEU A 111 25.31 -13.15 41.24
N THR A 112 25.60 -11.95 40.72
CA THR A 112 26.85 -11.23 41.02
C THR A 112 27.02 -10.92 42.51
N HIS A 113 25.95 -10.54 43.22
CA HIS A 113 25.99 -10.37 44.66
C HIS A 113 26.29 -11.67 45.41
N LYS A 114 25.68 -12.79 45.01
CA LYS A 114 25.98 -14.11 45.60
C LYS A 114 27.42 -14.55 45.35
N THR A 115 27.93 -14.36 44.13
CA THR A 115 29.33 -14.70 43.78
C THR A 115 30.32 -13.85 44.58
N ASN A 116 30.06 -12.55 44.73
CA ASN A 116 30.92 -11.67 45.53
C ASN A 116 30.90 -12.02 47.03
N GLN A 117 29.75 -12.44 47.58
CA GLN A 117 29.66 -12.92 48.96
C GLN A 117 30.40 -14.24 49.20
N GLN A 118 30.47 -15.13 48.20
CA GLN A 118 31.26 -16.36 48.31
C GLN A 118 32.77 -16.07 48.28
N ILE A 119 33.22 -15.10 47.48
CA ILE A 119 34.64 -14.71 47.41
C ILE A 119 35.11 -14.06 48.72
N SER A 120 34.26 -13.27 49.38
CA SER A 120 34.59 -12.62 50.66
C SER A 120 34.61 -13.56 51.88
N ASN A 121 34.08 -14.78 51.76
CA ASN A 121 34.03 -15.77 52.84
C ASN A 121 35.12 -16.86 52.73
N ILE A 122 36.09 -16.71 51.84
CA ILE A 122 37.28 -17.56 51.84
C ILE A 122 38.18 -17.03 52.96
N ASP A 123 38.08 -17.64 54.14
CA ASP A 123 38.97 -17.36 55.25
C ASP A 123 40.40 -17.79 54.86
N LEU A 124 41.28 -16.81 54.67
CA LEU A 124 42.70 -17.04 54.38
C LEU A 124 43.46 -17.67 55.55
N LEU A 125 42.84 -17.79 56.72
CA LEU A 125 43.39 -18.47 57.90
C LEU A 125 43.10 -19.99 57.91
N ASP A 126 42.25 -20.51 57.02
CA ASP A 126 42.00 -21.95 56.86
C ASP A 126 43.04 -22.65 55.95
N ILE A 127 44.01 -21.90 55.42
CA ILE A 127 45.17 -22.43 54.68
C ILE A 127 46.38 -22.45 55.62
N ASN A 128 46.36 -23.29 56.66
CA ASN A 128 47.56 -23.79 57.33
C ASN A 128 47.31 -25.07 58.14
#